data_AF-A0A7C0ZB64-F1
#
_entry.id   AF-A0A7C0ZB64-F1
#
_cell.length_a   1.000
_cell.length_b   1.000
_cell.length_c   1.000
_cell.angle_alpha   90.00
_cell.angle_beta   90.00
_cell.angle_gamma   90.00
#
_symmetry.space_group_name_H-M   'P 1'
#
loop_
_entity.id
_entity.type
_entity.pdbx_description
1 polymer ?
#
loop_
_entity_poly.entity_id
_entity_poly.type
_entity_poly.pdbx_seq_one_letter_code
_entity_poly.pdbx_strand_id
1 'polypeptide(L)'
;ETYKEKIRLNGKDILVDVFRLGRVSLFFQTIDKRLCGYFDPATSSWKVLPSRFNRSIDSAIEMASKRRSIDILNLPIGRLRIR
;
A
#
# COMPACT_ATOMS: atom_id res chain seq x y z
N GLU A 1 4.35 -9.17 -2.53
CA GLU A 1 4.90 -9.58 -1.21
C GLU A 1 4.58 -8.51 -0.17
N THR A 2 4.74 -8.83 1.11
CA THR A 2 4.44 -7.92 2.22
C THR A 2 5.56 -7.93 3.24
N TYR A 3 5.88 -6.77 3.80
CA TYR A 3 6.89 -6.62 4.85
C TYR A 3 6.60 -5.38 5.71
N LYS A 4 7.20 -5.29 6.89
CA LYS A 4 7.05 -4.12 7.77
C LYS A 4 8.17 -3.11 7.51
N GLU A 5 7.82 -1.83 7.49
CA GLU A 5 8.77 -0.74 7.27
C GLU A 5 8.42 0.46 8.17
N LYS A 6 9.43 1.18 8.66
CA LYS A 6 9.22 2.51 9.24
C LYS A 6 9.27 3.53 8.12
N ILE A 7 8.17 4.22 7.87
CA ILE A 7 8.06 5.24 6.83
C ILE A 7 7.88 6.63 7.44
N ARG A 8 8.36 7.66 6.73
CA ARG A 8 8.08 9.06 7.06
C ARG A 8 6.74 9.47 6.45
N LEU A 9 5.75 9.76 7.28
CA LEU A 9 4.44 10.26 6.85
C LEU A 9 4.07 11.51 7.66
N ASN A 10 3.73 12.61 6.99
CA ASN A 10 3.37 13.89 7.62
C ASN A 10 4.38 14.35 8.70
N GLY A 11 5.68 14.16 8.45
CA GLY A 11 6.74 14.55 9.38
C GLY A 11 6.88 13.67 10.62
N LYS A 12 6.27 12.48 10.65
CA LYS A 12 6.44 11.49 11.73
C LYS A 12 6.88 10.14 11.15
N ASP A 13 7.67 9.41 11.92
CA ASP A 13 8.02 8.03 11.58
C ASP A 13 6.94 7.10 12.12
N ILE A 14 6.36 6.30 11.23
CA ILE A 14 5.31 5.34 11.57
C ILE A 14 5.70 3.96 11.07
N LEU A 15 5.42 2.92 11.86
CA LEU A 15 5.56 1.54 11.42
C LEU A 15 4.33 1.15 10.62
N VAL A 16 4.52 0.59 9.44
CA VAL A 16 3.45 0.20 8.51
C VAL A 16 3.70 -1.19 7.94
N ASP A 17 2.64 -1.83 7.49
CA ASP A 17 2.72 -2.98 6.58
C ASP A 17 2.79 -2.45 5.14
N VAL A 18 3.85 -2.79 4.42
CA VAL A 18 4.07 -2.45 3.02
C VAL A 18 3.66 -3.62 2.15
N PHE A 19 2.83 -3.35 1.14
CA PHE A 19 2.49 -4.28 0.08
C PHE A 19 3.18 -3.89 -1.22
N ARG A 20 4.06 -4.77 -1.71
CA ARG A 20 4.69 -4.63 -3.03
C ARG A 20 3.95 -5.43 -4.08
N LEU A 21 3.33 -4.71 -5.02
CA LEU A 21 2.72 -5.25 -6.22
C LEU A 21 3.77 -5.32 -7.34
N GLY A 22 4.54 -6.41 -7.36
CA GLY A 22 5.57 -6.65 -8.37
C GLY A 22 6.54 -5.47 -8.50
N ARG A 23 6.71 -4.96 -9.73
CA ARG A 23 7.46 -3.72 -10.05
C ARG A 23 6.55 -2.54 -10.37
N VAL A 24 5.25 -2.67 -10.11
CA VAL A 24 4.23 -1.71 -10.56
C VAL A 24 4.02 -0.62 -9.50
N SER A 25 3.81 -1.01 -8.25
CA SER A 25 3.48 -0.06 -7.19
C SER A 25 3.84 -0.62 -5.81
N LEU A 26 4.05 0.31 -4.88
CA LEU A 26 4.11 0.04 -3.45
C LEU A 26 2.92 0.71 -2.78
N PHE A 27 2.30 -0.04 -1.86
CA PHE A 27 1.25 0.45 -0.99
C PHE A 27 1.66 0.26 0.45
N PHE A 28 1.08 1.05 1.35
CA PHE A 28 1.22 0.82 2.79
C PHE A 28 -0.13 0.85 3.48
N GLN A 29 -0.17 0.22 4.65
CA GLN A 29 -1.26 0.37 5.62
C GLN A 29 -0.68 0.49 7.03
N THR A 30 -1.25 1.38 7.84
CA THR A 30 -0.90 1.47 9.26
C THR A 30 -1.29 0.19 10.00
N ILE A 31 -0.57 -0.14 11.07
CA ILE A 31 -0.84 -1.37 11.86
C ILE A 31 -2.27 -1.40 12.42
N ASP A 32 -2.82 -0.23 12.75
CA ASP A 32 -4.23 -0.08 13.19
C ASP A 32 -5.25 -0.17 12.04
N LYS A 33 -4.78 -0.37 10.81
CA LYS A 33 -5.54 -0.46 9.55
C LYS A 33 -6.37 0.78 9.18
N ARG A 34 -6.21 1.89 9.91
CA ARG A 34 -7.03 3.11 9.72
C ARG A 34 -6.61 3.96 8.53
N LEU A 35 -5.35 3.86 8.12
CA LEU A 35 -4.81 4.68 7.04
C LEU A 35 -4.02 3.79 6.06
N CYS A 36 -4.23 4.04 4.77
CA CYS A 36 -3.44 3.43 3.71
C CYS A 36 -2.95 4.47 2.72
N GLY A 37 -2.02 4.07 1.88
CA GLY A 37 -1.47 4.94 0.87
C GLY A 37 -0.61 4.20 -0.15
N TYR A 38 0.03 4.97 -1.01
CA TYR A 38 0.93 4.47 -2.04
C TYR A 38 2.23 5.26 -2.05
N PHE A 39 3.28 4.65 -2.59
CA PHE A 39 4.53 5.34 -2.85
C PHE A 39 4.44 6.08 -4.17
N ASP A 40 4.68 7.38 -4.15
CA ASP A 40 4.80 8.21 -5.35
C ASP A 40 6.28 8.32 -5.75
N PRO A 41 6.72 7.62 -6.82
CA PRO A 41 8.12 7.66 -7.25
C PRO A 41 8.52 9.01 -7.87
N ALA A 42 7.57 9.84 -8.28
CA ALA A 42 7.90 11.17 -8.82
C ALA A 42 8.36 12.13 -7.73
N THR A 43 7.83 11.97 -6.51
CA THR A 43 8.20 12.78 -5.34
C THR A 43 9.02 12.00 -4.32
N SER A 44 9.33 10.73 -4.58
CA SER A 44 9.98 9.79 -3.66
C SER A 44 9.35 9.81 -2.27
N SER A 45 8.02 9.88 -2.20
CA SER A 45 7.30 10.08 -0.94
C SER A 45 6.02 9.26 -0.85
N TRP A 46 5.62 8.93 0.37
CA TRP A 46 4.36 8.25 0.64
C TRP A 46 3.19 9.24 0.58
N LYS A 47 2.12 8.86 -0.13
CA LYS A 47 0.89 9.63 -0.27
C LYS A 47 -0.29 8.84 0.30
N VAL A 48 -1.12 9.52 1.08
CA VAL A 48 -2.31 8.93 1.70
C VAL A 48 -3.42 8.74 0.65
N LEU A 49 -4.06 7.58 0.68
CA LEU A 49 -5.24 7.30 -0.13
C LEU A 49 -6.52 7.63 0.65
N PRO A 50 -7.62 7.97 -0.05
CA PRO A 50 -8.93 8.07 0.57
C PRO A 50 -9.31 6.78 1.33
N SER A 51 -9.95 6.92 2.49
CA SER A 51 -10.30 5.82 3.41
C SER A 51 -11.07 4.67 2.77
N ARG A 52 -11.80 4.92 1.68
CA ARG A 52 -12.49 3.89 0.87
C ARG A 52 -11.56 2.77 0.39
N PHE A 53 -10.26 3.04 0.26
CA PHE A 53 -9.28 2.05 -0.20
C PHE A 53 -8.71 1.17 0.93
N ASN A 54 -8.95 1.51 2.20
CA ASN A 54 -8.40 0.76 3.34
C ASN A 54 -8.73 -0.74 3.26
N ARG A 55 -9.98 -1.09 2.90
CA ARG A 55 -10.41 -2.49 2.77
C ARG A 55 -9.75 -3.23 1.61
N SER A 56 -9.58 -2.57 0.46
CA SER A 56 -8.93 -3.17 -0.70
C SER A 56 -7.44 -3.39 -0.45
N ILE A 57 -6.77 -2.43 0.20
CA ILE A 57 -5.35 -2.55 0.57
C ILE A 57 -5.17 -3.65 1.64
N ASP A 58 -6.03 -3.69 2.66
CA ASP A 58 -6.03 -4.75 3.66
C ASP A 58 -6.16 -6.14 3.01
N SER A 59 -7.12 -6.30 2.09
CA SER A 59 -7.30 -7.55 1.35
C SER A 59 -6.07 -7.91 0.52
N ALA A 60 -5.42 -6.93 -0.11
CA ALA A 60 -4.19 -7.15 -0.88
C ALA A 60 -3.03 -7.63 0.02
N ILE A 61 -2.88 -7.02 1.20
CA ILE A 61 -1.88 -7.42 2.19
C ILE A 61 -2.15 -8.84 2.67
N GLU A 62 -3.38 -9.16 3.08
CA GLU A 62 -3.75 -10.49 3.58
C GLU A 62 -3.56 -11.58 2.50
N MET A 63 -3.92 -11.29 1.25
CA MET A 63 -3.66 -12.20 0.12
C MET A 63 -2.17 -12.39 -0.14
N ALA A 64 -1.39 -11.30 -0.17
CA ALA A 64 0.04 -11.37 -0.42
C ALA A 64 0.82 -12.00 0.74
N SER A 65 0.28 -11.93 1.97
CA SER A 65 0.72 -12.67 3.15
C SER A 65 0.23 -14.12 3.19
N LYS A 66 -0.51 -14.59 2.18
CA LYS A 66 -1.13 -15.94 2.11
C LYS A 66 -2.07 -16.27 3.28
N ARG A 67 -2.65 -15.25 3.92
CA ARG A 67 -3.62 -15.40 5.02
C ARG A 67 -5.06 -15.54 4.52
N ARG A 68 -5.28 -15.25 3.23
CA ARG A 68 -6.57 -15.40 2.54
C ARG A 68 -6.35 -15.99 1.15
N SER A 69 -7.37 -16.68 0.64
CA SER A 69 -7.46 -17.09 -0.77
C SER A 69 -7.31 -15.91 -1.73
N ILE A 70 -6.77 -16.18 -2.91
CA ILE A 70 -6.57 -15.19 -3.96
C ILE A 70 -7.94 -14.78 -4.53
N ASP A 71 -8.14 -13.47 -4.69
CA ASP A 71 -9.36 -12.85 -5.24
C ASP A 71 -9.00 -11.67 -6.16
N ILE A 72 -9.95 -11.16 -6.92
CA ILE A 72 -9.77 -9.98 -7.78
C ILE A 72 -9.91 -8.72 -6.93
N LEU A 73 -8.93 -7.81 -7.02
CA LEU A 73 -8.90 -6.56 -6.28
C LEU A 73 -8.89 -5.34 -7.21
N ASN A 74 -9.73 -4.35 -6.90
CA ASN A 74 -9.66 -3.04 -7.51
C ASN A 74 -8.73 -2.14 -6.69
N LEU A 75 -7.52 -1.91 -7.21
CA LEU A 75 -6.49 -1.09 -6.57
C LEU A 75 -6.35 0.26 -7.28
N PRO A 76 -6.04 1.35 -6.55
CA PRO A 76 -5.78 2.66 -7.14
C PRO A 76 -4.36 2.69 -7.73
N ILE A 77 -4.17 1.94 -8.80
CA ILE A 77 -3.00 2.07 -9.67
C ILE A 77 -3.32 3.19 -10.66
N GLY A 78 -2.67 4.35 -10.50
CA GLY A 78 -2.82 5.47 -11.42
C GLY A 78 -2.43 5.09 -12.87
N ARG A 79 -2.36 6.08 -13.77
CA ARG A 79 -1.97 5.81 -15.15
C ARG A 79 -0.56 5.23 -15.20
N LEU A 80 -0.44 3.96 -15.63
CA LEU A 80 0.83 3.26 -15.79
C LEU A 80 1.58 3.88 -16.97
N ARG A 81 2.57 4.75 -16.70
CA ARG A 81 3.41 5.31 -17.76
C ARG A 81 4.57 4.35 -18.02
N ILE A 82 4.39 3.47 -18.98
CA ILE A 82 5.46 2.61 -19.50
C ILE A 82 6.48 3.56 -20.14
N ARG A 83 7.72 3.53 -19.66
CA ARG A 83 8.85 4.19 -20.32
C ARG A 83 9.30 3.36 -21.50
#